data_AF-A0A3B0XP60-F1
#
_entry.id   AF-A0A3B0XP60-F1
#
_cell.length_a   1.000
_cell.length_b   1.000
_cell.length_c   1.000
_cell.angle_alpha   90.00
_cell.angle_beta   90.00
_cell.angle_gamma   90.00
#
_symmetry.space_group_name_H-M   'P 1'
#
loop_
_entity.id
_entity.type
_entity.pdbx_description
1 polymer ?
#
loop_
_entity_poly.entity_id
_entity_poly.type
_entity_poly.pdbx_seq_one_letter_code
_entity_poly.pdbx_strand_id
1 'polypeptide(L)'
;MKPSNDPKFNYFYERHYKHLELKGLQPKTIDAYSRAIRRIGEYFNYEIEHLTQDQLVDYFHDLLGTHSWSTVKLDLYGLKFFYTYTLSRPWMDVEIVKKPKASRIPDIITPEQLQSLFINTRVLSYRVFFFTVYSMGLRLGEPSDWLMQHRLYSAHDESRYFLTNDLICHRAFYTSTSPLLRHVSTACVNNGFLVW
;
A
#
# COMPACT_ATOMS: atom_id res chain seq x y z
N MET A 1 0.14 20.77 6.55
CA MET A 1 -0.35 20.92 5.17
C MET A 1 -1.16 22.21 5.13
N LYS A 2 -0.84 23.19 4.27
CA LYS A 2 -1.51 24.52 4.30
C LYS A 2 -2.91 24.41 3.68
N PRO A 3 -4.00 24.82 4.36
CA PRO A 3 -5.30 24.91 3.68
C PRO A 3 -5.22 25.89 2.50
N SER A 4 -5.99 25.64 1.44
CA SER A 4 -6.14 26.66 0.39
C SER A 4 -6.82 27.88 1.00
N ASN A 5 -6.37 29.09 0.64
CA ASN A 5 -7.03 30.33 1.06
C ASN A 5 -8.33 30.58 0.28
N ASP A 6 -8.67 29.75 -0.72
CA ASP A 6 -9.92 29.87 -1.46
C ASP A 6 -11.07 29.17 -0.71
N PRO A 7 -12.07 29.93 -0.19
CA PRO A 7 -13.21 29.35 0.50
C PRO A 7 -14.10 28.51 -0.41
N LYS A 8 -14.16 28.82 -1.71
CA LYS A 8 -14.99 28.10 -2.68
C LYS A 8 -14.42 26.70 -2.93
N PHE A 9 -13.11 26.62 -3.16
CA PHE A 9 -12.42 25.34 -3.31
C PHE A 9 -12.56 24.46 -2.07
N ASN A 10 -12.39 25.03 -0.87
CA ASN A 10 -12.53 24.27 0.37
C ASN A 10 -13.94 23.69 0.52
N TYR A 11 -14.98 24.42 0.14
CA TYR A 11 -16.36 23.91 0.13
C TYR A 11 -16.52 22.68 -0.79
N PHE A 12 -16.00 22.76 -2.01
CA PHE A 12 -16.06 21.63 -2.95
C PHE A 12 -15.20 20.45 -2.52
N TYR A 13 -14.03 20.72 -1.93
CA TYR A 13 -13.13 19.70 -1.40
C TYR A 13 -13.79 18.91 -0.26
N GLU A 14 -14.40 19.60 0.71
CA GLU A 14 -15.16 18.97 1.80
C GLU A 14 -16.34 18.15 1.27
N ARG A 15 -17.06 18.68 0.27
CA ARG A 15 -18.16 17.97 -0.36
C ARG A 15 -17.68 16.72 -1.10
N HIS A 16 -16.57 16.81 -1.82
CA HIS A 16 -15.94 15.67 -2.49
C HIS A 16 -15.57 14.58 -1.49
N TYR A 17 -14.90 14.96 -0.39
CA TYR A 17 -14.53 14.05 0.68
C TYR A 17 -15.74 13.30 1.26
N LYS A 18 -16.82 14.01 1.57
CA LYS A 18 -18.09 13.41 2.02
C LYS A 18 -18.67 12.43 1.00
N HIS A 19 -18.63 12.77 -0.30
CA HIS A 19 -19.11 11.85 -1.34
C HIS A 19 -18.24 10.59 -1.43
N LEU A 20 -16.93 10.68 -1.22
CA LEU A 20 -16.03 9.52 -1.19
C LEU A 20 -16.36 8.59 -0.02
N GLU A 21 -16.62 9.14 1.17
CA GLU A 21 -17.04 8.37 2.35
C GLU A 21 -18.40 7.71 2.15
N LEU A 22 -19.39 8.44 1.63
CA LEU A 22 -20.73 7.91 1.37
C LEU A 22 -20.74 6.78 0.33
N LYS A 23 -19.73 6.73 -0.55
CA LYS A 23 -19.55 5.64 -1.51
C LYS A 23 -18.87 4.41 -0.92
N GLY A 24 -18.45 4.45 0.35
CA GLY A 24 -17.83 3.32 1.03
C GLY A 24 -16.45 2.96 0.47
N LEU A 25 -15.71 3.94 -0.07
CA LEU A 25 -14.36 3.70 -0.58
C LEU A 25 -13.38 3.41 0.57
N GLN A 26 -12.34 2.63 0.29
CA GLN A 26 -11.29 2.37 1.28
C GLN A 26 -10.58 3.67 1.69
N PRO A 27 -10.16 3.82 2.97
CA PRO A 27 -9.50 5.04 3.45
C PRO A 27 -8.28 5.46 2.60
N LYS A 28 -7.49 4.48 2.13
CA LYS A 28 -6.35 4.73 1.24
C LYS A 28 -6.77 5.33 -0.11
N THR A 29 -7.91 4.91 -0.64
CA THR A 29 -8.48 5.45 -1.88
C THR A 29 -9.04 6.85 -1.66
N ILE A 30 -9.73 7.07 -0.53
CA ILE A 30 -10.25 8.39 -0.16
C ILE A 30 -9.11 9.40 -0.08
N ASP A 31 -8.04 9.05 0.63
CA ASP A 31 -6.86 9.89 0.77
C ASP A 31 -6.15 10.12 -0.58
N ALA A 32 -5.99 9.08 -1.41
CA ALA A 32 -5.41 9.22 -2.74
C ALA A 32 -6.21 10.17 -3.65
N TYR A 33 -7.54 10.06 -3.67
CA TYR A 33 -8.40 10.93 -4.49
C TYR A 33 -8.47 12.35 -3.94
N SER A 34 -8.48 12.51 -2.62
CA SER A 34 -8.44 13.84 -1.99
C SER A 34 -7.12 14.55 -2.30
N ARG A 35 -5.99 13.84 -2.21
CA ARG A 35 -4.67 14.37 -2.61
C ARG A 35 -4.60 14.72 -4.09
N ALA A 36 -5.25 13.95 -4.95
CA ALA A 36 -5.37 14.26 -6.38
C ALA A 36 -6.08 15.60 -6.61
N ILE A 37 -7.27 15.79 -6.05
CA ILE A 37 -8.04 17.03 -6.21
C ILE A 37 -7.27 18.25 -5.71
N ARG A 38 -6.53 18.09 -4.61
CA ARG A 38 -5.69 19.17 -4.09
C ARG A 38 -4.56 19.53 -5.04
N ARG A 39 -3.86 18.56 -5.62
CA ARG A 39 -2.78 18.79 -6.59
C ARG A 39 -3.31 19.46 -7.87
N ILE A 40 -4.44 18.99 -8.38
CA ILE A 40 -5.10 19.60 -9.54
C ILE A 40 -5.52 21.04 -9.20
N GLY A 41 -6.07 21.26 -8.00
CA GLY A 41 -6.38 22.59 -7.49
C GLY A 41 -5.15 23.50 -7.46
N GLU A 42 -4.03 23.05 -6.90
CA GLU A 42 -2.78 23.82 -6.86
C GLU A 42 -2.26 24.21 -8.26
N TYR A 43 -2.49 23.38 -9.28
CA TYR A 43 -2.13 23.68 -10.66
C TYR A 43 -3.03 24.74 -11.32
N PHE A 44 -4.34 24.68 -11.06
CA PHE A 44 -5.33 25.59 -11.65
C PHE A 44 -5.75 26.74 -10.72
N ASN A 45 -4.90 27.14 -9.78
CA ASN A 45 -5.20 28.19 -8.79
C ASN A 45 -6.54 27.99 -8.05
N TYR A 46 -6.87 26.72 -7.78
CA TYR A 46 -8.06 26.24 -7.09
C TYR A 46 -9.38 26.41 -7.87
N GLU A 47 -9.35 26.83 -9.12
CA GLU A 47 -10.51 26.93 -10.02
C GLU A 47 -10.68 25.67 -10.87
N ILE A 48 -11.28 24.62 -10.28
CA ILE A 48 -11.41 23.29 -10.92
C ILE A 48 -12.81 22.97 -11.45
N GLU A 49 -13.74 23.91 -11.42
CA GLU A 49 -15.15 23.71 -11.84
C GLU A 49 -15.38 23.78 -13.34
N HIS A 50 -14.52 24.50 -14.06
CA HIS A 50 -14.70 24.86 -15.46
C HIS A 50 -13.43 24.56 -16.27
N LEU A 51 -12.90 23.34 -16.13
CA LEU A 51 -11.75 22.90 -16.90
C LEU A 51 -12.18 22.48 -18.31
N THR A 52 -11.48 23.01 -19.31
CA THR A 52 -11.64 22.62 -20.71
C THR A 52 -10.85 21.35 -21.01
N GLN A 53 -11.19 20.65 -22.09
CA GLN A 53 -10.49 19.42 -22.48
C GLN A 53 -9.00 19.68 -22.77
N ASP A 54 -8.68 20.81 -23.43
CA ASP A 54 -7.29 21.18 -23.75
C ASP A 54 -6.47 21.42 -22.47
N GLN A 55 -7.04 22.14 -21.48
CA GLN A 55 -6.39 22.32 -20.17
C GLN A 55 -6.13 20.99 -19.45
N LEU A 56 -7.03 20.01 -19.58
CA LEU A 56 -6.83 18.68 -19.01
C LEU A 56 -5.71 17.92 -19.71
N VAL A 57 -5.64 18.00 -21.05
CA VAL A 57 -4.55 17.38 -21.83
C VAL A 57 -3.21 17.98 -21.43
N ASP A 58 -3.12 19.31 -21.34
CA ASP A 58 -1.90 20.01 -20.93
C ASP A 58 -1.49 19.61 -19.50
N TYR A 59 -2.43 19.60 -18.56
CA TYR A 59 -2.16 19.18 -17.17
C TYR A 59 -1.63 17.74 -17.11
N PHE A 60 -2.27 16.79 -17.80
CA PHE A 60 -1.84 15.40 -17.75
C PHE A 60 -0.52 15.17 -18.49
N HIS A 61 -0.24 15.95 -19.53
CA HIS A 61 1.06 15.96 -20.21
C HIS A 61 2.17 16.42 -19.25
N ASP A 62 1.98 17.52 -18.55
CA ASP A 62 2.96 18.05 -17.60
C ASP A 62 3.12 17.14 -16.38
N LEU A 63 2.03 16.51 -15.93
CA LEU A 63 2.05 15.54 -14.86
C LEU A 63 2.83 14.27 -15.24
N LEU A 64 2.78 13.84 -16.51
CA LEU A 64 3.58 12.72 -17.01
C LEU A 64 5.09 13.00 -17.00
N GLY A 65 5.49 14.27 -17.16
CA GLY A 65 6.90 14.68 -17.08
C GLY A 65 7.49 14.57 -15.68
N THR A 66 6.65 14.68 -14.65
CA THR A 66 7.08 14.77 -13.25
C THR A 66 6.71 13.55 -12.39
N HIS A 67 5.65 12.83 -12.76
CA HIS A 67 5.08 11.76 -11.94
C HIS A 67 4.89 10.45 -12.70
N SER A 68 4.76 9.36 -11.93
CA SER A 68 4.49 8.04 -12.49
C SER A 68 3.10 7.95 -13.12
N TRP A 69 2.95 7.05 -14.08
CA TRP A 69 1.64 6.68 -14.65
C TRP A 69 0.58 6.28 -13.61
N SER A 70 0.98 5.67 -12.49
CA SER A 70 0.05 5.33 -11.41
C SER A 70 -0.53 6.58 -10.76
N THR A 71 0.28 7.62 -10.62
CA THR A 71 -0.12 8.93 -10.09
C THR A 71 -1.06 9.65 -11.03
N VAL A 72 -0.73 9.69 -12.33
CA VAL A 72 -1.60 10.25 -13.40
C VAL A 72 -2.97 9.58 -13.39
N LYS A 73 -2.99 8.26 -13.24
CA LYS A 73 -4.22 7.48 -13.17
C LYS A 73 -5.06 7.84 -11.93
N LEU A 74 -4.44 8.00 -10.76
CA LEU A 74 -5.13 8.44 -9.55
C LEU A 74 -5.76 9.82 -9.74
N ASP A 75 -5.06 10.74 -10.41
CA ASP A 75 -5.58 12.08 -10.69
C ASP A 75 -6.76 12.07 -11.64
N LEU A 76 -6.68 11.28 -12.70
CA LEU A 76 -7.79 11.11 -13.63
C LEU A 76 -9.03 10.58 -12.92
N TYR A 77 -8.91 9.56 -12.08
CA TYR A 77 -10.09 9.01 -11.39
C TYR A 77 -10.60 9.91 -10.27
N GLY A 78 -9.72 10.58 -9.54
CA GLY A 78 -10.11 11.59 -8.56
C GLY A 78 -10.92 12.70 -9.23
N LEU A 79 -10.42 13.23 -10.35
CA LEU A 79 -11.07 14.28 -11.12
C LEU A 79 -12.40 13.81 -11.74
N LYS A 80 -12.43 12.61 -12.33
CA LYS A 80 -13.66 11.98 -12.84
C LYS A 80 -14.72 11.87 -11.75
N PHE A 81 -14.34 11.41 -10.56
CA PHE A 81 -15.25 11.32 -9.42
C PHE A 81 -15.76 12.71 -9.00
N PHE A 82 -14.87 13.71 -8.93
CA PHE A 82 -15.24 15.07 -8.57
C PHE A 82 -16.28 15.67 -9.52
N TYR A 83 -16.05 15.59 -10.83
CA TYR A 83 -17.00 16.09 -11.82
C TYR A 83 -18.34 15.34 -11.77
N THR A 84 -18.29 14.02 -11.63
CA THR A 84 -19.48 13.17 -11.67
C THR A 84 -20.38 13.32 -10.44
N TYR A 85 -19.78 13.37 -9.24
CA TYR A 85 -20.53 13.32 -7.97
C TYR A 85 -20.56 14.64 -7.21
N THR A 86 -19.51 15.46 -7.30
CA THR A 86 -19.45 16.74 -6.58
C THR A 86 -20.09 17.85 -7.40
N LEU A 87 -19.82 17.90 -8.71
CA LEU A 87 -20.39 18.88 -9.63
C LEU A 87 -21.65 18.39 -10.38
N SER A 88 -21.96 17.09 -10.29
CA SER A 88 -23.08 16.45 -11.00
C SER A 88 -23.07 16.71 -12.52
N ARG A 89 -21.87 16.74 -13.13
CA ARG A 89 -21.70 16.93 -14.57
C ARG A 89 -21.26 15.63 -15.24
N PRO A 90 -21.68 15.39 -16.50
CA PRO A 90 -21.16 14.25 -17.26
C PRO A 90 -19.66 14.45 -17.48
N TRP A 91 -18.88 13.41 -17.17
CA TRP A 91 -17.44 13.40 -17.41
C TRP A 91 -17.18 13.20 -18.90
N MET A 92 -16.43 14.10 -19.52
CA MET A 92 -15.89 13.90 -20.86
C MET A 92 -14.60 13.08 -20.74
N ASP A 93 -14.57 11.90 -21.36
CA ASP A 93 -13.39 11.04 -21.30
C ASP A 93 -12.23 11.70 -22.06
N VAL A 94 -11.16 12.03 -21.31
CA VAL A 94 -9.89 12.45 -21.89
C VAL A 94 -9.19 11.21 -22.45
N GLU A 95 -8.95 11.17 -23.76
CA GLU A 95 -8.20 10.09 -24.42
C GLU A 95 -6.72 10.15 -24.03
N ILE A 96 -6.39 9.76 -22.80
CA ILE A 96 -5.00 9.59 -22.38
C ILE A 96 -4.48 8.28 -22.97
N VAL A 97 -3.45 8.38 -23.82
CA VAL A 97 -2.75 7.23 -24.41
C VAL A 97 -2.39 6.25 -23.30
N LYS A 98 -2.92 5.02 -23.38
CA LYS A 98 -2.73 4.01 -22.33
C LYS A 98 -1.24 3.71 -22.15
N LYS A 99 -0.78 3.67 -20.89
CA LYS A 99 0.56 3.18 -20.54
C LYS A 99 0.84 1.83 -21.24
N PRO A 100 2.01 1.64 -21.86
CA PRO A 100 2.43 0.32 -22.33
C PRO A 100 2.39 -0.66 -21.14
N LYS A 101 1.66 -1.78 -21.29
CA LYS A 101 1.63 -2.83 -20.28
C LYS A 101 3.01 -3.51 -20.25
N ALA A 102 3.91 -3.01 -19.42
CA ALA A 102 5.14 -3.72 -19.11
C ALA A 102 4.80 -4.92 -18.22
N SER A 103 4.71 -6.11 -18.81
CA SER A 103 4.72 -7.35 -18.05
C SER A 103 6.15 -7.58 -17.57
N ARG A 104 6.40 -7.42 -16.28
CA ARG A 104 7.66 -7.80 -15.65
C ARG A 104 7.45 -9.12 -14.93
N ILE A 105 8.25 -10.12 -15.29
CA ILE A 105 8.32 -11.36 -14.51
C ILE A 105 8.88 -10.97 -13.13
N PRO A 106 8.19 -11.32 -12.02
CA PRO A 106 8.68 -10.97 -10.68
C PRO A 106 10.03 -11.63 -10.44
N ASP A 107 10.95 -10.87 -9.85
CA ASP A 107 12.23 -11.39 -9.40
C ASP A 107 11.98 -12.18 -8.10
N ILE A 108 12.03 -13.50 -8.17
CA ILE A 108 11.71 -14.40 -7.05
C ILE A 108 13.00 -14.65 -6.28
N ILE A 109 12.96 -14.39 -4.98
CA ILE A 109 14.10 -14.63 -4.07
C ILE A 109 14.40 -16.13 -4.01
N THR A 110 15.65 -16.49 -4.29
CA THR A 110 16.16 -17.87 -4.17
C THR A 110 16.37 -18.25 -2.69
N PRO A 111 16.34 -19.55 -2.34
CA PRO A 111 16.60 -20.00 -0.97
C PRO A 111 17.93 -19.51 -0.40
N GLU A 112 18.98 -19.41 -1.22
CA GLU A 112 20.32 -18.95 -0.82
C GLU A 112 20.32 -17.45 -0.47
N GLN A 113 19.63 -16.65 -1.28
CA GLN A 113 19.43 -15.22 -1.01
C GLN A 113 18.62 -14.99 0.26
N LEU A 114 17.62 -15.84 0.51
CA LEU A 114 16.81 -15.78 1.73
C LEU A 114 17.64 -16.12 2.99
N GLN A 115 18.50 -17.14 2.91
CA GLN A 115 19.43 -17.47 4.00
C GLN A 115 20.37 -16.30 4.31
N SER A 116 20.95 -15.69 3.28
CA SER A 116 21.79 -14.50 3.43
C SER A 116 21.03 -13.34 4.09
N LEU A 117 19.75 -13.14 3.72
CA LEU A 117 18.89 -12.13 4.30
C LEU A 117 18.65 -12.37 5.81
N PHE A 118 18.41 -13.61 6.23
CA PHE A 118 18.25 -13.95 7.65
C PHE A 118 19.53 -13.74 8.46
N ILE A 119 20.67 -14.22 7.95
CA ILE A 119 21.97 -14.08 8.62
C ILE A 119 22.30 -12.59 8.84
N ASN A 120 22.09 -11.75 7.82
CA ASN A 120 22.44 -10.32 7.88
C ASN A 120 21.43 -9.46 8.66
N THR A 121 20.20 -9.93 8.89
CA THR A 121 19.20 -9.17 9.66
C THR A 121 19.50 -9.27 11.14
N ARG A 122 19.90 -8.18 11.82
CA ARG A 122 20.28 -8.23 13.25
C ARG A 122 19.10 -8.20 14.22
N VAL A 123 17.95 -7.69 13.80
CA VAL A 123 16.78 -7.51 14.65
C VAL A 123 15.87 -8.73 14.54
N LEU A 124 15.59 -9.38 15.67
CA LEU A 124 14.79 -10.61 15.72
C LEU A 124 13.37 -10.42 15.15
N SER A 125 12.73 -9.27 15.41
CA SER A 125 11.39 -8.99 14.91
C SER A 125 11.31 -9.01 13.37
N TYR A 126 12.32 -8.46 12.69
CA TYR A 126 12.40 -8.52 11.23
C TYR A 126 12.70 -9.93 10.72
N ARG A 127 13.56 -10.70 11.40
CA ARG A 127 13.82 -12.11 11.05
C ARG A 127 12.54 -12.95 11.07
N VAL A 128 11.77 -12.87 12.15
CA VAL A 128 10.50 -13.59 12.29
C VAL A 128 9.50 -13.13 11.23
N PHE A 129 9.38 -11.82 11.02
CA PHE A 129 8.50 -11.26 9.97
C PHE A 129 8.83 -11.81 8.58
N PHE A 130 10.10 -11.79 8.16
CA PHE A 130 10.51 -12.30 6.85
C PHE A 130 10.25 -13.80 6.71
N PHE A 131 10.51 -14.59 7.77
CA PHE A 131 10.25 -16.03 7.77
C PHE A 131 8.75 -16.35 7.65
N THR A 132 7.89 -15.64 8.38
CA THR A 132 6.44 -15.82 8.32
C THR A 132 5.90 -15.44 6.95
N VAL A 133 6.32 -14.30 6.40
CA VAL A 133 5.88 -13.83 5.07
C VAL A 133 6.28 -14.84 3.98
N TYR A 134 7.52 -15.33 4.01
CA TYR A 134 8.01 -16.28 3.01
C TYR A 134 7.34 -17.66 3.12
N SER A 135 7.22 -18.22 4.32
CA SER A 135 6.69 -19.57 4.52
C SER A 135 5.16 -19.66 4.34
N MET A 136 4.43 -18.61 4.72
CA MET A 136 2.96 -18.56 4.62
C MET A 136 2.45 -17.84 3.37
N GLY A 137 3.33 -17.21 2.58
CA GLY A 137 2.95 -16.49 1.35
C GLY A 137 2.06 -15.27 1.59
N LEU A 138 2.21 -14.60 2.74
CA LEU A 138 1.36 -13.47 3.14
C LEU A 138 1.68 -12.21 2.31
N ARG A 139 0.66 -11.40 2.04
CA ARG A 139 0.85 -10.10 1.36
C ARG A 139 1.32 -9.04 2.35
N LEU A 140 2.16 -8.11 1.88
CA LEU A 140 2.61 -6.95 2.66
C LEU A 140 1.41 -6.11 3.12
N GLY A 141 1.05 -6.22 4.40
CA GLY A 141 -0.12 -5.59 5.02
C GLY A 141 -0.83 -6.52 6.01
N GLU A 142 -0.94 -7.81 5.67
CA GLU A 142 -1.56 -8.82 6.53
C GLU A 142 -0.73 -9.09 7.80
N PRO A 143 0.61 -9.21 7.74
CA PRO A 143 1.39 -9.43 8.94
C PRO A 143 1.52 -8.17 9.80
N SER A 144 1.43 -6.96 9.24
CA SER A 144 1.44 -5.74 10.05
C SER A 144 0.18 -5.58 10.88
N ASP A 145 -0.99 -5.90 10.31
CA ASP A 145 -2.25 -5.92 11.05
C ASP A 145 -2.24 -7.03 12.10
N TRP A 146 -1.71 -8.21 11.75
CA TRP A 146 -1.57 -9.34 12.66
C TRP A 146 -0.63 -9.06 13.84
N LEU A 147 0.55 -8.48 13.59
CA LEU A 147 1.55 -8.13 14.60
C LEU A 147 1.05 -7.02 15.54
N MET A 148 0.22 -6.10 15.04
CA MET A 148 -0.44 -5.07 15.85
C MET A 148 -1.56 -5.65 16.73
N GLN A 149 -2.40 -6.55 16.20
CA GLN A 149 -3.50 -7.18 16.97
C GLN A 149 -3.01 -8.22 18.00
N HIS A 150 -1.89 -8.89 17.75
CA HIS A 150 -1.32 -9.89 18.66
C HIS A 150 -0.24 -9.33 19.63
N ARG A 151 -0.19 -8.00 19.81
CA ARG A 151 0.60 -7.33 20.86
C ARG A 151 2.07 -7.77 20.92
N LEU A 152 2.78 -7.77 19.80
CA LEU A 152 4.26 -7.80 19.78
C LEU A 152 4.86 -6.38 19.83
N TYR A 153 4.39 -5.57 20.79
CA TYR A 153 5.09 -4.37 21.24
C TYR A 153 5.41 -4.53 22.73
N SER A 154 6.40 -5.36 23.01
CA SER A 154 7.21 -5.24 24.22
C SER A 154 8.64 -5.61 23.84
N ALA A 155 9.39 -4.62 23.39
CA ALA A 155 10.83 -4.72 23.14
C ALA A 155 11.66 -4.88 24.43
N HIS A 156 11.02 -5.24 25.56
CA HIS A 156 11.64 -5.35 26.88
C HIS A 156 11.57 -6.75 27.49
N ASP A 157 10.97 -7.73 26.83
CA ASP A 157 10.75 -9.05 27.42
C ASP A 157 10.97 -10.16 26.38
N GLU A 158 12.20 -10.68 26.30
CA GLU A 158 12.60 -11.79 25.41
C GLU A 158 11.72 -13.04 25.59
N SER A 159 11.10 -13.20 26.77
CA SER A 159 10.33 -14.39 27.13
C SER A 159 9.02 -14.58 26.33
N ARG A 160 8.48 -13.51 25.73
CA ARG A 160 7.16 -13.56 25.06
C ARG A 160 7.21 -13.90 23.56
N TYR A 161 8.39 -13.86 22.95
CA TYR A 161 8.59 -14.23 21.55
C TYR A 161 8.56 -15.75 21.32
N PHE A 162 8.85 -16.54 22.36
CA PHE A 162 8.90 -18.00 22.30
C PHE A 162 7.54 -18.63 21.98
N LEU A 163 6.47 -18.18 22.64
CA LEU A 163 5.12 -18.74 22.46
C LEU A 163 4.53 -18.49 21.05
N THR A 164 4.84 -17.34 20.44
CA THR A 164 4.42 -17.06 19.06
C THR A 164 5.22 -17.85 18.04
N ASN A 165 6.52 -18.07 18.29
CA ASN A 165 7.34 -18.90 17.41
C ASN A 165 6.88 -20.36 17.45
N ASP A 166 6.46 -20.89 18.59
CA ASP A 166 5.89 -22.24 18.67
C ASP A 166 4.58 -22.36 17.88
N LEU A 167 3.67 -21.39 17.98
CA LEU A 167 2.41 -21.41 17.22
C LEU A 167 2.63 -21.22 15.70
N ILE A 168 3.59 -20.37 15.31
CA ILE A 168 3.98 -20.17 13.91
C ILE A 168 4.67 -21.42 13.37
N CYS A 169 5.58 -22.04 14.13
CA CYS A 169 6.23 -23.29 13.76
C CYS A 169 5.23 -24.43 13.66
N HIS A 170 4.33 -24.57 14.63
CA HIS A 170 3.30 -25.61 14.62
C HIS A 170 2.38 -25.44 13.41
N ARG A 171 1.94 -24.22 13.09
CA ARG A 171 1.06 -24.00 11.93
C ARG A 171 1.79 -24.14 10.59
N ALA A 172 3.03 -23.69 10.49
CA ALA A 172 3.90 -23.91 9.33
C ALA A 172 4.22 -25.41 9.12
N PHE A 173 4.31 -26.20 10.20
CA PHE A 173 4.50 -27.65 10.15
C PHE A 173 3.33 -28.37 9.47
N TYR A 174 2.10 -27.92 9.71
CA TYR A 174 0.90 -28.52 9.09
C TYR A 174 0.66 -28.02 7.65
N THR A 175 1.14 -26.84 7.27
CA THR A 175 0.90 -26.28 5.93
C THR A 175 2.04 -26.52 4.93
N SER A 176 3.24 -26.89 5.39
CA SER A 176 4.41 -27.03 4.53
C SER A 176 4.65 -28.45 4.02
N THR A 177 4.70 -28.61 2.69
CA THR A 177 5.23 -29.81 2.01
C THR A 177 6.76 -29.77 1.79
N SER A 178 7.44 -28.68 2.17
CA SER A 178 8.89 -28.50 1.95
C SER A 178 9.75 -29.22 3.01
N PRO A 179 10.71 -30.09 2.61
CA PRO A 179 11.63 -30.79 3.52
C PRO A 179 12.52 -29.88 4.36
N LEU A 180 12.90 -28.71 3.83
CA LEU A 180 13.73 -27.72 4.54
C LEU A 180 13.01 -27.13 5.74
N LEU A 181 11.70 -26.90 5.61
CA LEU A 181 10.86 -26.36 6.69
C LEU A 181 10.63 -27.37 7.82
N ARG A 182 10.69 -28.69 7.54
CA ARG A 182 10.66 -29.72 8.60
C ARG A 182 11.92 -29.69 9.46
N HIS A 183 13.10 -29.55 8.86
CA HIS A 183 14.35 -29.45 9.64
C HIS A 183 14.40 -28.21 10.52
N VAL A 184 13.96 -27.06 10.00
CA VAL A 184 13.84 -25.80 10.77
C VAL A 184 12.87 -25.96 11.94
N SER A 185 11.71 -26.58 11.71
CA SER A 185 10.69 -26.76 12.74
C SER A 185 11.09 -27.75 13.82
N THR A 186 11.87 -28.78 13.50
CA THR A 186 12.34 -29.77 14.49
C THR A 186 13.41 -29.15 15.40
N ALA A 187 14.20 -28.20 14.88
CA ALA A 187 15.17 -27.43 15.67
C ALA A 187 14.50 -26.42 16.61
N CYS A 188 13.39 -25.80 16.20
CA CYS A 188 12.61 -24.88 17.06
C CYS A 188 12.04 -25.55 18.31
N VAL A 189 11.49 -26.77 18.18
CA VAL A 189 10.80 -27.47 19.27
C VAL A 189 11.77 -28.03 20.32
N ASN A 190 12.98 -28.45 19.91
CA ASN A 190 13.87 -29.19 20.80
C ASN A 190 14.83 -28.33 21.64
N ASN A 191 15.06 -27.05 21.30
CA ASN A 191 16.13 -26.28 21.95
C ASN A 191 15.73 -24.92 22.53
N GLY A 192 14.49 -24.44 22.38
CA GLY A 192 14.09 -23.12 22.92
C GLY A 192 15.01 -21.97 22.49
N PHE A 193 15.82 -22.18 21.45
CA PHE A 193 16.83 -21.29 20.91
C PHE A 193 16.92 -21.63 19.43
N LEU A 194 16.50 -20.68 18.59
CA LEU A 194 16.79 -20.69 17.16
C LEU A 194 18.29 -20.38 17.01
N VAL A 195 19.14 -21.40 17.19
CA VAL A 195 20.52 -21.36 16.72
C VAL A 195 20.50 -21.69 15.23
N TRP A 196 20.72 -20.67 14.41
CA TRP A 196 21.27 -20.78 13.05
C TRP A 196 22.68 -20.20 13.07
#